data_AF-A0A7C6Z1V3-F1
#
_entry.id   AF-A0A7C6Z1V3-F1
#
_cell.length_a   1.000
_cell.length_b   1.000
_cell.length_c   1.000
_cell.angle_alpha   90.00
_cell.angle_beta   90.00
_cell.angle_gamma   90.00
#
_symmetry.space_group_name_H-M   'P 1'
#
loop_
_entity.id
_entity.type
_entity.pdbx_description
1 polymer ?
#
loop_
_entity_poly.entity_id
_entity_poly.type
_entity_poly.pdbx_seq_one_letter_code
_entity_poly.pdbx_strand_id
1 'polypeptide(L)'
;MNDKNYNPYEQMLKVLDESAAMLGFKQEDYEIIKYPERELKISIPIKMDDNSIRVFEGYRIQHSSLRGPYKGGIRFHPDINLDEVKALAAWMTFKCAVVNIPYGGAKGAIKVDRRELS
;
A
#
# COMPACT_ATOMS: atom_id res chain seq x y z
N MET A 1 -9.86 24.15 10.31
CA MET A 1 -8.47 24.00 10.79
C MET A 1 -7.82 23.04 9.82
N ASN A 2 -6.92 23.53 8.95
CA ASN A 2 -6.18 22.68 8.02
C ASN A 2 -5.20 21.85 8.84
N ASP A 3 -5.56 20.59 9.11
CA ASP A 3 -4.66 19.68 9.82
C ASP A 3 -3.41 19.43 8.96
N LYS A 4 -2.27 19.74 9.55
CA LYS A 4 -0.93 19.49 9.01
C LYS A 4 -0.74 17.97 8.86
N ASN A 5 -0.29 17.53 7.69
CA ASN A 5 0.28 16.20 7.42
C ASN A 5 -0.54 14.99 7.88
N TYR A 6 -1.71 14.78 7.29
CA TYR A 6 -2.35 13.47 7.37
C TYR A 6 -1.51 12.41 6.62
N ASN A 7 -0.96 11.43 7.35
CA ASN A 7 -0.28 10.27 6.78
C ASN A 7 -1.15 9.00 6.94
N PRO A 8 -1.64 8.42 5.83
CA PRO A 8 -2.47 7.21 5.88
C PRO A 8 -1.79 6.01 6.56
N TYR A 9 -0.46 5.91 6.45
CA TYR A 9 0.27 4.79 7.03
C TYR A 9 0.39 4.94 8.55
N GLU A 10 0.68 6.15 9.03
CA GLU A 10 0.69 6.43 10.48
C GLU A 10 -0.68 6.17 11.12
N GLN A 11 -1.78 6.55 10.44
CA GLN A 11 -3.12 6.21 10.93
C GLN A 11 -3.32 4.68 10.99
N MET A 12 -2.88 3.93 9.98
CA MET A 12 -3.00 2.47 9.98
C MET A 12 -2.23 1.86 11.16
N LEU A 13 -1.00 2.32 11.42
CA LEU A 13 -0.19 1.88 12.57
C LEU A 13 -0.88 2.18 13.90
N LYS A 14 -1.50 3.36 14.03
CA LYS A 14 -2.28 3.70 15.22
C LYS A 14 -3.44 2.73 15.46
N VAL A 15 -4.20 2.41 14.41
CA VAL A 15 -5.30 1.43 14.52
C VAL A 15 -4.78 0.04 14.86
N LEU A 16 -3.64 -0.37 14.32
CA LEU A 16 -2.98 -1.62 14.68
C LEU A 16 -2.61 -1.67 16.16
N ASP A 17 -1.96 -0.62 16.67
CA ASP A 17 -1.54 -0.50 18.07
C ASP A 17 -2.74 -0.54 19.03
N GLU A 18 -3.80 0.24 18.73
CA GLU A 18 -5.04 0.26 19.51
C GLU A 18 -5.73 -1.11 19.52
N SER A 19 -5.80 -1.77 18.35
CA SER A 19 -6.41 -3.10 18.24
C SER A 19 -5.61 -4.16 18.98
N ALA A 20 -4.28 -4.12 18.90
CA ALA A 20 -3.41 -5.05 19.60
C ALA A 20 -3.49 -4.87 21.13
N ALA A 21 -3.55 -3.63 21.61
CA ALA A 21 -3.75 -3.31 23.03
C ALA A 21 -5.09 -3.85 23.55
N MET A 22 -6.18 -3.72 22.77
CA MET A 22 -7.49 -4.27 23.13
C MET A 22 -7.48 -5.80 23.25
N LEU A 23 -6.63 -6.48 22.49
CA LEU A 23 -6.48 -7.94 22.51
C LEU A 23 -5.44 -8.43 23.54
N GLY A 24 -4.76 -7.51 24.24
CA GLY A 24 -3.73 -7.84 25.22
C GLY A 24 -2.42 -8.33 24.61
N PHE A 25 -2.17 -8.06 23.32
CA PHE A 25 -0.89 -8.37 22.69
C PHE A 25 0.19 -7.39 23.14
N LYS A 26 1.40 -7.91 23.35
CA LYS A 26 2.58 -7.10 23.54
C LYS A 26 3.10 -6.63 22.19
N GLN A 27 3.83 -5.52 22.17
CA GLN A 27 4.38 -4.98 20.93
C GLN A 27 5.26 -5.99 20.17
N GLU A 28 6.03 -6.79 20.89
CA GLU A 28 6.87 -7.86 20.33
C GLU A 28 6.09 -8.91 19.51
N ASP A 29 4.78 -9.10 19.79
CA ASP A 29 3.94 -10.08 19.10
C ASP A 29 3.59 -9.66 17.67
N TYR A 30 3.58 -8.35 17.37
CA TYR A 30 3.11 -7.81 16.09
C TYR A 30 4.03 -6.75 15.48
N GLU A 31 5.22 -6.50 16.04
CA GLU A 31 6.17 -5.51 15.55
C GLU A 31 6.51 -5.74 14.07
N ILE A 32 6.64 -7.00 13.64
CA ILE A 32 6.91 -7.35 12.24
C ILE A 32 5.81 -6.88 11.28
N ILE A 33 4.56 -6.75 11.76
CA ILE A 33 3.42 -6.32 10.94
C ILE A 33 3.47 -4.80 10.68
N LYS A 34 4.22 -4.04 11.47
CA LYS A 34 4.39 -2.59 11.27
C LYS A 34 5.27 -2.23 10.08
N TYR A 35 6.01 -3.20 9.52
CA TYR A 35 6.95 -2.98 8.44
C TYR A 35 6.58 -3.85 7.23
N PRO A 36 6.38 -3.27 6.04
CA PRO A 36 6.12 -4.06 4.85
C PRO A 36 7.32 -4.95 4.52
N GLU A 37 7.08 -6.22 4.19
CA GLU A 37 8.13 -7.17 3.76
C GLU A 37 8.91 -6.69 2.52
N ARG A 38 8.27 -5.91 1.64
CA ARG A 38 8.94 -5.30 0.48
C ARG A 38 8.25 -4.04 -0.01
N GLU A 39 9.07 -3.05 -0.33
CA GLU A 39 8.65 -1.82 -1.00
C GLU A 39 9.42 -1.67 -2.31
N LEU A 40 8.70 -1.65 -3.42
CA LEU A 40 9.29 -1.50 -4.74
C LEU A 40 8.79 -0.19 -5.37
N LYS A 41 9.72 0.72 -5.67
CA LYS A 41 9.50 1.89 -6.52
C LYS A 41 10.09 1.60 -7.91
N ILE A 42 9.31 1.84 -8.96
CA ILE A 42 9.71 1.60 -10.35
C ILE A 42 9.49 2.83 -11.21
N SER A 43 10.31 2.96 -12.25
CA SER A 43 10.10 3.89 -13.36
C SER A 43 9.56 3.11 -14.56
N ILE A 44 8.45 3.56 -15.13
CA ILE A 44 7.74 2.90 -16.22
C ILE A 44 7.83 3.81 -17.46
N PRO A 45 8.85 3.64 -18.33
CA PRO A 45 8.93 4.37 -19.58
C PRO A 45 7.90 3.86 -20.58
N ILE A 46 7.11 4.77 -21.14
CA ILE A 46 6.08 4.47 -22.15
C ILE A 46 6.30 5.39 -23.35
N LYS A 47 6.20 4.81 -24.56
CA LYS A 47 6.10 5.58 -25.80
C LYS A 47 4.65 6.00 -25.99
N MET A 48 4.43 7.31 -26.04
CA MET A 48 3.12 7.92 -26.24
C MET A 48 2.74 7.90 -27.73
N ASP A 49 1.46 8.19 -28.03
CA ASP A 49 0.93 8.20 -29.40
C ASP A 49 1.61 9.24 -30.31
N ASP A 50 2.09 10.35 -29.74
CA ASP A 50 2.88 11.38 -30.45
C ASP A 50 4.36 10.99 -30.66
N ASN A 51 4.71 9.74 -30.34
CA ASN A 51 6.07 9.18 -30.32
C ASN A 51 7.01 9.73 -29.23
N SER A 52 6.56 10.64 -28.36
CA SER A 52 7.35 11.06 -27.20
C SER A 52 7.52 9.91 -26.20
N ILE A 53 8.58 9.95 -25.38
CA ILE A 53 8.76 9.03 -24.26
C ILE A 53 8.36 9.76 -22.99
N ARG A 54 7.43 9.17 -22.23
CA ARG A 54 7.01 9.66 -20.91
C ARG A 54 7.31 8.58 -19.87
N VAL A 55 7.92 8.97 -18.76
CA VAL A 55 8.27 8.05 -17.67
C VAL A 55 7.29 8.26 -16.51
N PHE A 56 6.60 7.19 -16.12
CA PHE A 56 5.67 7.19 -15.00
C PHE A 56 6.29 6.57 -13.77
N GLU A 57 5.95 7.10 -12.60
CA GLU A 57 6.33 6.54 -11.31
C GLU A 57 5.33 5.44 -10.92
N GLY A 58 5.84 4.27 -10.56
CA GLY A 58 5.04 3.15 -10.08
C GLY A 58 5.52 2.63 -8.73
N TYR A 59 4.60 2.00 -8.00
CA TYR A 59 4.84 1.41 -6.70
C TYR A 59 4.25 0.00 -6.62
N ARG A 60 4.93 -0.90 -5.92
CA ARG A 60 4.37 -2.15 -5.43
C ARG A 60 4.84 -2.41 -4.01
N ILE A 61 3.91 -2.38 -3.07
CA ILE A 61 4.13 -2.70 -1.66
C ILE A 61 3.59 -4.09 -1.38
N GLN A 62 4.44 -4.94 -0.84
CA GLN A 62 4.12 -6.27 -0.33
C GLN A 62 4.23 -6.18 1.18
N HIS A 63 3.08 -6.15 1.85
CA HIS A 63 3.03 -5.87 3.28
C HIS A 63 3.36 -7.10 4.11
N SER A 64 2.64 -8.20 3.89
CA SER A 64 2.91 -9.46 4.60
C SER A 64 2.53 -10.66 3.73
N SER A 65 3.32 -11.73 3.81
CA SER A 65 3.09 -13.03 3.16
C SER A 65 2.69 -14.14 4.14
N LEU A 66 2.54 -13.82 5.44
CA LEU A 66 2.33 -14.82 6.51
C LEU A 66 1.15 -15.79 6.26
N ARG A 67 0.13 -15.37 5.53
CA ARG A 67 -1.05 -16.19 5.21
C ARG A 67 -1.03 -16.82 3.80
N GLY A 68 -0.04 -16.49 2.98
CA GLY A 68 0.06 -16.95 1.59
C GLY A 68 0.49 -15.84 0.62
N PRO A 69 0.30 -16.06 -0.70
CA PRO A 69 0.71 -15.11 -1.72
C PRO A 69 0.11 -13.72 -1.53
N TYR A 70 0.84 -12.69 -1.93
CA TYR A 70 0.41 -11.30 -1.79
C TYR A 70 -0.80 -10.98 -2.68
N LYS A 71 -1.88 -10.47 -2.09
CA LYS A 71 -3.07 -10.02 -2.84
C LYS A 71 -3.30 -8.53 -2.69
N GLY A 72 -3.55 -7.86 -3.82
CA GLY A 72 -3.76 -6.42 -3.84
C GLY A 72 -3.87 -5.83 -5.23
N GLY A 73 -4.86 -4.97 -5.45
CA GLY A 73 -5.06 -4.27 -6.71
C GLY A 73 -4.00 -3.20 -6.99
N ILE A 74 -4.09 -2.58 -8.17
CA ILE A 74 -3.25 -1.48 -8.63
C ILE A 74 -4.14 -0.23 -8.77
N ARG A 75 -3.71 0.91 -8.24
CA ARG A 75 -4.41 2.19 -8.37
C ARG A 75 -3.73 3.09 -9.40
N PHE A 76 -4.53 3.74 -10.24
CA PHE A 76 -4.08 4.74 -11.20
C PHE A 76 -4.68 6.08 -10.80
N HIS A 77 -3.85 6.99 -10.33
CA HIS A 77 -4.26 8.32 -9.87
C HIS A 77 -3.04 9.27 -9.84
N PRO A 78 -3.19 10.56 -10.18
CA PRO A 78 -2.06 11.50 -10.26
C PRO A 78 -1.46 11.84 -8.88
N ASP A 79 -2.25 11.83 -7.82
CA ASP A 79 -1.81 12.27 -6.47
C ASP A 79 -1.32 11.13 -5.56
N ILE A 80 -1.01 9.96 -6.12
CA ILE A 80 -0.55 8.84 -5.28
C ILE A 80 0.83 9.16 -4.70
N ASN A 81 0.99 8.82 -3.43
CA ASN A 81 2.27 8.80 -2.72
C ASN A 81 2.53 7.43 -2.09
N LEU A 82 3.78 7.19 -1.70
CA LEU A 82 4.23 5.89 -1.17
C LEU A 82 3.43 5.45 0.07
N ASP A 83 3.23 6.35 1.03
CA ASP A 83 2.59 6.03 2.32
C ASP A 83 1.12 5.63 2.15
N GLU A 84 0.40 6.25 1.21
CA GLU A 84 -0.95 5.81 0.85
C GLU A 84 -0.93 4.36 0.35
N VAL A 85 0.02 3.98 -0.50
CA VAL A 85 0.12 2.61 -1.03
C VAL A 85 0.50 1.62 0.07
N LYS A 86 1.39 2.00 1.00
CA LYS A 86 1.73 1.17 2.16
C LYS A 86 0.50 0.92 3.04
N ALA A 87 -0.26 1.96 3.35
CA ALA A 87 -1.46 1.84 4.17
C ALA A 87 -2.48 0.90 3.52
N LEU A 88 -2.72 1.06 2.22
CA LEU A 88 -3.62 0.20 1.47
C LEU A 88 -3.12 -1.26 1.39
N ALA A 89 -1.81 -1.50 1.36
CA ALA A 89 -1.24 -2.84 1.38
C ALA A 89 -1.40 -3.52 2.75
N ALA A 90 -1.23 -2.76 3.83
CA ALA A 90 -1.49 -3.22 5.19
C ALA A 90 -2.98 -3.59 5.37
N TRP A 91 -3.88 -2.71 4.93
CA TRP A 91 -5.32 -2.98 4.95
C TRP A 91 -5.71 -4.22 4.14
N MET A 92 -5.00 -4.54 3.05
CA MET A 92 -5.21 -5.80 2.33
C MET A 92 -4.82 -7.03 3.16
N THR A 93 -3.76 -6.94 3.98
CA THR A 93 -3.35 -8.02 4.90
C THR A 93 -4.48 -8.30 5.90
N PHE A 94 -4.94 -7.26 6.59
CA PHE A 94 -6.01 -7.40 7.59
C PHE A 94 -7.34 -7.79 6.96
N LYS A 95 -7.71 -7.21 5.82
CA LYS A 95 -8.94 -7.57 5.10
C LYS A 95 -8.96 -9.07 4.78
N CYS A 96 -7.88 -9.60 4.20
CA CYS A 96 -7.79 -11.03 3.89
C CYS A 96 -7.84 -11.89 5.16
N ALA A 97 -7.17 -11.47 6.22
CA ALA A 97 -7.20 -12.19 7.50
C ALA A 97 -8.61 -12.24 8.12
N VAL A 98 -9.32 -11.11 8.14
CA VAL A 98 -10.67 -10.98 8.72
C VAL A 98 -11.68 -11.88 8.01
N VAL A 99 -11.65 -11.96 6.68
CA VAL A 99 -12.55 -12.83 5.91
C VAL A 99 -11.98 -14.23 5.63
N ASN A 100 -10.93 -14.61 6.36
CA ASN A 100 -10.29 -15.93 6.29
C ASN A 100 -9.85 -16.39 4.88
N ILE A 101 -9.35 -15.45 4.07
CA ILE A 101 -8.77 -15.76 2.75
C ILE A 101 -7.27 -16.03 2.91
N PRO A 102 -6.70 -17.10 2.32
CA PRO A 102 -5.30 -17.49 2.47
C PRO A 102 -4.36 -16.65 1.58
N TYR A 103 -4.44 -15.33 1.74
CA TYR A 103 -3.57 -14.39 1.05
C TYR A 103 -2.97 -13.39 2.04
N GLY A 104 -1.72 -13.03 1.75
CA GLY A 104 -1.09 -11.85 2.31
C GLY A 104 -1.64 -10.55 1.72
N GLY A 105 -1.13 -9.42 2.19
CA GLY A 105 -1.52 -8.10 1.70
C GLY A 105 -0.49 -7.46 0.79
N ALA A 106 -0.96 -6.84 -0.28
CA ALA A 106 -0.17 -5.96 -1.11
C ALA A 106 -1.01 -4.82 -1.67
N LYS A 107 -0.34 -3.83 -2.26
CA LYS A 107 -0.98 -2.82 -3.11
C LYS A 107 0.02 -2.31 -4.12
N GLY A 108 -0.46 -1.99 -5.32
CA GLY A 108 0.33 -1.26 -6.30
C GLY A 108 -0.31 0.07 -6.67
N ALA A 109 0.49 0.94 -7.26
CA ALA A 109 0.03 2.19 -7.80
C ALA A 109 0.87 2.63 -9.00
N ILE A 110 0.26 3.40 -9.89
CA ILE A 110 0.93 4.14 -10.94
C ILE A 110 0.46 5.59 -10.83
N LYS A 111 1.42 6.51 -10.72
CA LYS A 111 1.17 7.94 -10.60
C LYS A 111 0.86 8.53 -11.98
N VAL A 112 -0.42 8.54 -12.33
CA VAL A 112 -0.92 8.95 -13.65
C VAL A 112 -2.37 9.39 -13.57
N ASP A 113 -2.74 10.44 -14.32
CA ASP A 113 -4.13 10.70 -14.67
C ASP A 113 -4.51 9.86 -15.90
N ARG A 114 -5.47 8.95 -15.73
CA ARG A 114 -5.97 8.10 -16.81
C ARG A 114 -6.63 8.88 -17.93
N ARG A 115 -7.09 10.10 -17.67
CA ARG A 115 -7.74 10.97 -18.66
C ARG A 115 -6.74 11.57 -19.65
N GLU A 116 -5.45 11.54 -19.31
CA GLU A 116 -4.35 12.01 -20.18
C GLU A 116 -3.77 10.89 -21.06
N LEU A 117 -4.31 9.67 -20.95
CA LEU A 117 -3.88 8.52 -21.75
C LEU A 117 -4.94 8.22 -22.81
N SER A 118 -4.51 7.94 -24.04
CA SER A 118 -5.32 7.53 -25.19
C SER A 118 -5.01 6.10 -25.63
#